data_AF-A0A8T6NEY8-F1
#
_entry.id   AF-A0A8T6NEY8-F1
#
_cell.length_a   1.000
_cell.length_b   1.000
_cell.length_c   1.000
_cell.angle_alpha   90.00
_cell.angle_beta   90.00
_cell.angle_gamma   90.00
#
_symmetry.space_group_name_H-M   'P 1'
#
loop_
_entity.id
_entity.type
_entity.pdbx_description
1 polymer ?
#
loop_
_entity_poly.entity_id
_entity_poly.type
_entity_poly.pdbx_seq_one_letter_code
_entity_poly.pdbx_strand_id
1 'polypeptide(L)'
;VAILGAAITTDEIEQVLQSNCLMIAADGSCGVLDKLPNSVSERAWSRLVCIVSDADGGDGTVAAVKRGVPVILHAHGDNSESWSELLELASSQRSPPPIVLTHQTPKSIEGMHNPGGFTDGDRAVCFARALGVERDNILLLGTRTDIVGEWSGTTNPDRKLVKLQWMAEVLQHLGFLV
;
A
#
# COMPACT_ATOMS: atom_id res chain seq x y z
N VAL A 1 -0.03 13.90 0.16
CA VAL A 1 0.46 12.51 0.14
C VAL A 1 -0.05 11.84 -1.11
N ALA A 2 0.76 11.02 -1.77
CA ALA A 2 0.35 10.22 -2.91
C ALA A 2 0.18 8.76 -2.48
N ILE A 3 -0.95 8.16 -2.83
CA ILE A 3 -1.24 6.75 -2.62
C ILE A 3 -0.91 6.02 -3.92
N LEU A 4 0.00 5.05 -3.85
CA LEU A 4 0.40 4.25 -4.99
C LEU A 4 -0.48 3.00 -5.03
N GLY A 5 -1.31 2.90 -6.07
CA GLY A 5 -2.12 1.73 -6.37
C GLY A 5 -1.40 0.75 -7.29
N ALA A 6 -2.01 -0.41 -7.52
CA ALA A 6 -1.36 -1.50 -8.23
C ALA A 6 -1.08 -1.25 -9.73
N ALA A 7 -1.65 -0.21 -10.33
CA ALA A 7 -1.38 0.18 -11.72
C ALA A 7 -0.37 1.33 -11.83
N ILE A 8 0.37 1.62 -10.77
CA ILE A 8 1.34 2.72 -10.73
C ILE A 8 2.46 2.52 -11.77
N THR A 9 2.83 3.60 -12.45
CA THR A 9 3.88 3.62 -13.47
C THR A 9 5.10 4.44 -13.02
N THR A 10 6.25 4.23 -13.67
CA THR A 10 7.46 5.03 -13.41
C THR A 10 7.24 6.51 -13.73
N ASP A 11 6.47 6.83 -14.77
CA ASP A 11 6.19 8.20 -15.19
C ASP A 11 5.39 8.97 -14.13
N GLU A 12 4.37 8.32 -13.52
CA GLU A 12 3.62 8.89 -12.41
C GLU A 12 4.53 9.15 -11.19
N ILE A 13 5.46 8.24 -10.89
CA ILE A 13 6.43 8.47 -9.81
C ILE A 13 7.33 9.67 -10.13
N GLU A 14 7.88 9.75 -11.34
CA GLU A 14 8.73 10.89 -11.72
C GLU A 14 8.01 12.23 -11.59
N GLN A 15 6.72 12.29 -11.95
CA GLN A 15 5.89 13.48 -11.76
C GLN A 15 5.72 13.83 -10.28
N VAL A 16 5.40 12.86 -9.42
CA VAL A 16 5.30 13.08 -7.96
C VAL A 16 6.60 13.62 -7.40
N LEU A 17 7.74 13.09 -7.87
CA LEU A 17 9.06 13.47 -7.39
C LEU A 17 9.46 14.91 -7.74
N GLN A 18 8.74 15.59 -8.65
CA GLN A 18 8.93 17.03 -8.93
C GLN A 18 8.42 17.91 -7.78
N SER A 19 7.63 17.35 -6.86
CA SER A 19 7.12 18.01 -5.66
C SER A 19 7.72 17.41 -4.38
N ASN A 20 7.41 18.00 -3.21
CA ASN A 20 7.76 17.43 -1.90
C ASN A 20 6.70 16.46 -1.38
N CYS A 21 5.94 15.83 -2.27
CA CYS A 21 4.90 14.89 -1.88
C CYS A 21 5.50 13.59 -1.30
N LEU A 22 4.98 13.19 -0.14
CA LEU A 22 5.26 11.90 0.49
C LEU A 22 4.37 10.82 -0.12
N MET A 23 4.83 9.58 -0.13
CA MET A 23 4.14 8.44 -0.75
C MET A 23 3.77 7.37 0.26
N ILE A 24 2.60 6.76 0.11
CA ILE A 24 2.18 5.53 0.79
C ILE A 24 1.89 4.52 -0.31
N ALA A 25 2.51 3.34 -0.25
CA ALA A 25 2.29 2.30 -1.25
C ALA A 25 1.29 1.25 -0.76
N ALA A 26 0.39 0.85 -1.64
CA ALA A 26 -0.46 -0.31 -1.43
C ALA A 26 0.30 -1.57 -1.85
N ASP A 27 0.64 -2.39 -0.88
CA ASP A 27 1.24 -3.71 -1.04
C ASP A 27 2.44 -3.71 -2.03
N GLY A 28 2.43 -4.56 -3.06
CA GLY A 28 3.52 -4.70 -4.02
C GLY A 28 3.78 -3.48 -4.91
N SER A 29 2.91 -2.45 -4.90
CA SER A 29 3.05 -1.26 -5.76
C SER A 29 4.35 -0.49 -5.55
N CYS A 30 4.98 -0.60 -4.38
CA CYS A 30 6.30 0.00 -4.13
C CYS A 30 7.43 -0.61 -4.99
N GLY A 31 7.21 -1.79 -5.59
CA GLY A 31 8.17 -2.39 -6.53
C GLY A 31 8.46 -1.52 -7.76
N VAL A 32 7.56 -0.60 -8.12
CA VAL A 32 7.78 0.38 -9.20
C VAL A 32 9.00 1.26 -8.93
N LEU A 33 9.35 1.49 -7.66
CA LEU A 33 10.46 2.35 -7.28
C LEU A 33 11.81 1.74 -7.68
N ASP A 34 11.93 0.42 -7.68
CA ASP A 34 13.14 -0.29 -8.11
C ASP A 34 13.26 -0.37 -9.65
N LYS A 35 12.25 0.06 -10.41
CA LYS A 35 12.31 0.17 -11.88
C LYS A 35 12.90 1.50 -12.37
N LEU A 36 13.08 2.47 -11.47
CA LEU A 36 13.64 3.78 -11.78
C LEU A 36 15.17 3.74 -11.86
N PRO A 37 15.82 4.67 -12.58
CA PRO A 37 17.27 4.83 -12.53
C PRO A 37 17.77 5.04 -11.08
N ASN A 38 18.91 4.46 -10.71
CA ASN A 38 19.38 4.38 -9.31
C ASN A 38 19.24 5.67 -8.50
N SER A 39 19.69 6.83 -9.00
CA SER A 39 19.60 8.10 -8.27
C SER A 39 18.15 8.57 -8.05
N VAL A 40 17.26 8.28 -9.00
CA VAL A 40 15.83 8.58 -8.91
C VAL A 40 15.15 7.59 -7.97
N SER A 41 15.52 6.31 -8.03
CA SER A 41 15.02 5.25 -7.15
C SER A 41 15.31 5.55 -5.68
N GLU A 42 16.55 5.88 -5.33
CA GLU A 42 16.91 6.23 -3.95
C GLU A 42 16.12 7.45 -3.43
N ARG A 43 15.97 8.47 -4.27
CA ARG A 43 15.13 9.63 -3.95
C ARG A 43 13.67 9.22 -3.73
N ALA A 44 13.15 8.30 -4.55
CA ALA A 44 11.78 7.83 -4.45
C ALA A 44 11.55 7.01 -3.17
N TRP A 45 12.44 6.08 -2.86
CA TRP A 45 12.44 5.33 -1.60
C TRP A 45 12.50 6.25 -0.38
N SER A 46 13.30 7.34 -0.43
CA SER A 46 13.35 8.30 0.68
C SER A 46 12.03 9.06 0.93
N ARG A 47 11.12 9.08 -0.05
CA ARG A 47 9.80 9.72 0.04
C ARG A 47 8.67 8.72 0.35
N LEU A 48 8.94 7.42 0.38
CA LEU A 48 7.98 6.40 0.79
C LEU A 48 7.92 6.33 2.32
N VAL A 49 6.79 6.72 2.91
CA VAL A 49 6.67 6.82 4.37
C VAL A 49 6.19 5.55 5.03
N CYS A 50 5.40 4.74 4.32
CA CYS A 50 5.00 3.41 4.74
C CYS A 50 4.43 2.63 3.55
N ILE A 51 4.31 1.32 3.75
CA ILE A 51 3.48 0.45 2.91
C ILE A 51 2.25 0.00 3.70
N VAL A 52 1.12 -0.16 3.03
CA VAL A 52 -0.07 -0.83 3.56
C VAL A 52 -0.19 -2.15 2.85
N SER A 53 -0.03 -3.25 3.56
CA SER A 53 0.14 -4.57 2.94
C SER A 53 -0.49 -5.64 3.80
N ASP A 54 -0.91 -6.71 3.14
CA ASP A 54 -1.31 -7.95 3.76
C ASP A 54 -0.18 -9.00 3.78
N ALA A 55 1.04 -8.59 3.44
CA ALA A 55 2.26 -9.37 3.28
C ALA A 55 2.43 -10.17 1.99
N ASP A 56 1.54 -10.08 0.99
CA ASP A 56 1.63 -10.86 -0.24
C ASP A 56 2.25 -10.15 -1.47
N GLY A 57 2.62 -8.87 -1.35
CA GLY A 57 3.15 -8.03 -2.44
C GLY A 57 4.54 -8.34 -3.00
N GLY A 58 5.09 -9.53 -2.71
CA GLY A 58 6.31 -10.06 -3.31
C GLY A 58 7.54 -9.17 -3.15
N ASP A 59 8.33 -9.04 -4.23
CA ASP A 59 9.62 -8.35 -4.21
C ASP A 59 9.54 -6.88 -3.73
N GLY A 60 8.42 -6.19 -4.02
CA GLY A 60 8.21 -4.82 -3.56
C GLY A 60 8.13 -4.74 -2.04
N THR A 61 7.29 -5.58 -1.43
CA THR A 61 7.14 -5.67 0.02
C THR A 61 8.46 -6.10 0.69
N VAL A 62 9.18 -7.07 0.10
CA VAL A 62 10.51 -7.49 0.58
C VAL A 62 11.52 -6.35 0.54
N ALA A 63 11.53 -5.57 -0.55
CA ALA A 63 12.40 -4.41 -0.73
C ALA A 63 12.12 -3.32 0.31
N ALA A 64 10.84 -3.05 0.61
CA ALA A 64 10.43 -2.10 1.62
C ALA A 64 10.88 -2.51 3.03
N VAL A 65 10.69 -3.78 3.39
CA VAL A 65 11.13 -4.34 4.68
C VAL A 65 12.65 -4.24 4.85
N LYS A 66 13.43 -4.62 3.83
CA LYS A 66 14.90 -4.53 3.85
C LYS A 66 15.41 -3.08 3.99
N ARG A 67 14.63 -2.11 3.52
CA ARG A 67 14.91 -0.68 3.63
C ARG A 67 14.42 -0.06 4.94
N GLY A 68 13.77 -0.85 5.81
CA GLY A 68 13.25 -0.37 7.09
C GLY A 68 12.00 0.51 6.97
N VAL A 69 11.30 0.46 5.83
CA VAL A 69 10.06 1.22 5.61
C VAL A 69 8.97 0.67 6.54
N PRO A 70 8.25 1.52 7.30
CA PRO A 70 7.16 1.08 8.15
C PRO A 70 6.08 0.30 7.41
N VAL A 71 5.57 -0.76 8.04
CA VAL A 71 4.54 -1.64 7.47
C VAL A 71 3.25 -1.48 8.26
N ILE A 72 2.20 -1.02 7.59
CA ILE A 72 0.82 -1.02 8.09
C ILE A 72 0.21 -2.35 7.68
N LEU A 73 0.32 -3.33 8.57
CA LEU A 73 0.13 -4.74 8.27
C LEU A 73 -1.30 -5.17 8.63
N HIS A 74 -1.93 -5.97 7.77
CA HIS A 74 -3.21 -6.63 8.08
C HIS A 74 -3.22 -8.07 7.59
N ALA A 75 -4.02 -8.92 8.22
CA ALA A 75 -4.13 -10.33 7.83
C ALA A 75 -5.40 -10.59 7.02
N HIS A 76 -5.27 -11.43 6.00
CA HIS A 76 -6.36 -12.14 5.37
C HIS A 76 -6.36 -13.62 5.81
N GLY A 77 -7.47 -14.33 5.59
CA GLY A 77 -7.61 -15.70 6.07
C GLY A 77 -6.71 -16.72 5.36
N ASP A 78 -6.15 -16.33 4.22
CA ASP A 78 -5.38 -17.17 3.29
C ASP A 78 -3.89 -16.79 3.21
N ASN A 79 -3.43 -15.76 3.91
CA ASN A 79 -2.07 -15.21 3.77
C ASN A 79 -1.13 -15.52 4.96
N SER A 80 -1.43 -16.56 5.75
CA SER A 80 -0.67 -16.90 6.97
C SER A 80 0.80 -17.22 6.73
N GLU A 81 1.12 -17.84 5.60
CA GLU A 81 2.49 -18.17 5.21
C GLU A 81 3.28 -16.88 4.88
N SER A 82 2.76 -16.06 3.96
CA SER A 82 3.34 -14.77 3.59
C SER A 82 3.52 -13.83 4.78
N TRP A 83 2.57 -13.83 5.72
CA TRP A 83 2.69 -13.12 6.99
C TRP A 83 3.89 -13.58 7.82
N SER A 84 4.03 -14.90 7.99
CA SER A 84 5.10 -15.48 8.78
C SER A 84 6.47 -15.18 8.15
N GLU A 85 6.58 -15.35 6.84
CA GLU A 85 7.80 -15.03 6.08
C GLU A 85 8.18 -13.55 6.19
N LEU A 86 7.20 -12.63 6.09
CA LEU A 86 7.45 -11.21 6.23
C LEU A 86 7.96 -10.85 7.64
N LEU A 87 7.38 -11.45 8.69
CA LEU A 87 7.81 -11.21 10.07
C LEU A 87 9.20 -11.80 10.35
N GLU A 88 9.50 -12.98 9.80
CA GLU A 88 10.83 -13.57 9.85
C GLU A 88 11.86 -12.69 9.13
N LEU A 89 11.54 -12.21 7.93
CA LEU A 89 12.38 -11.28 7.19
C LEU A 89 12.61 -9.99 7.99
N ALA A 90 11.54 -9.38 8.51
CA ALA A 90 11.62 -8.13 9.27
C ALA A 90 12.47 -8.28 10.54
N SER A 91 12.27 -9.36 11.29
CA SER A 91 13.03 -9.64 12.52
C SER A 91 14.50 -9.97 12.27
N SER A 92 14.85 -10.50 11.09
CA SER A 92 16.23 -10.75 10.69
C SER A 92 17.01 -9.48 10.29
N GLN A 93 16.32 -8.34 10.08
CA GLN A 93 17.00 -7.09 9.72
C GLN A 93 17.73 -6.51 10.94
N ARG A 94 18.88 -5.89 10.70
CA ARG A 94 19.65 -5.20 11.76
C ARG A 94 18.84 -4.11 12.47
N SER A 95 17.96 -3.43 11.72
CA SER A 95 17.01 -2.46 12.23
C SER A 95 15.64 -2.82 11.66
N PRO A 96 14.86 -3.65 12.35
CA PRO A 96 13.54 -4.06 11.88
C PRO A 96 12.64 -2.86 11.59
N PRO A 97 11.82 -2.90 10.51
CA PRO A 97 10.87 -1.84 10.24
C PRO A 97 9.82 -1.77 11.38
N PRO A 98 9.30 -0.58 11.70
CA PRO A 98 8.12 -0.46 12.54
C PRO A 98 6.93 -1.18 11.90
N ILE A 99 6.17 -1.92 12.70
CA ILE A 99 4.94 -2.60 12.26
C ILE A 99 3.76 -2.03 13.04
N VAL A 100 2.73 -1.60 12.31
CA VAL A 100 1.44 -1.19 12.87
C VAL A 100 0.39 -2.18 12.42
N LEU A 101 -0.23 -2.86 13.38
CA LEU A 101 -1.24 -3.87 13.08
C LEU A 101 -2.60 -3.23 12.81
N THR A 102 -3.23 -3.61 11.70
CA THR A 102 -4.55 -3.16 11.30
C THR A 102 -5.49 -4.32 10.99
N HIS A 103 -6.79 -4.10 11.11
CA HIS A 103 -7.82 -5.11 10.90
C HIS A 103 -9.05 -4.55 10.16
N GLN A 104 -10.01 -5.42 9.85
CA GLN A 104 -11.29 -5.11 9.17
C GLN A 104 -12.52 -5.62 9.94
N THR A 105 -12.33 -6.10 11.17
CA THR A 105 -13.42 -6.66 11.97
C THR A 105 -14.24 -5.55 12.68
N PRO A 106 -15.53 -5.77 12.93
CA PRO A 106 -16.38 -4.81 13.64
C PRO A 106 -16.06 -4.70 15.14
N LYS A 107 -15.31 -5.68 15.68
CA LYS A 107 -14.89 -5.69 17.09
C LYS A 107 -13.49 -5.13 17.20
N SER A 108 -13.21 -4.40 18.27
CA SER A 108 -11.85 -4.01 18.62
C SER A 108 -10.99 -5.24 18.88
N ILE A 109 -9.77 -5.24 18.37
CA ILE A 109 -8.73 -6.20 18.71
C ILE A 109 -7.63 -5.43 19.44
N GLU A 110 -7.24 -5.91 20.62
CA GLU A 110 -6.21 -5.26 21.43
C GLU A 110 -4.90 -5.11 20.64
N GLY A 111 -4.33 -3.90 20.65
CA GLY A 111 -3.08 -3.61 19.92
C GLY A 111 -3.22 -3.48 18.40
N MET A 112 -4.44 -3.54 17.85
CA MET A 112 -4.68 -3.34 16.41
C MET A 112 -5.63 -2.17 16.17
N HIS A 113 -5.57 -1.59 14.96
CA HIS A 113 -6.41 -0.47 14.56
C HIS A 113 -7.28 -0.82 13.35
N ASN A 114 -8.50 -0.29 13.28
CA ASN A 114 -9.34 -0.39 12.09
C ASN A 114 -9.47 0.99 11.44
N PRO A 115 -8.62 1.33 10.45
CA PRO A 115 -8.76 2.58 9.72
C PRO A 115 -9.94 2.55 8.72
N GLY A 116 -10.46 1.37 8.38
CA GLY A 116 -11.34 1.13 7.24
C GLY A 116 -10.61 0.53 6.03
N GLY A 117 -11.25 0.58 4.87
CA GLY A 117 -10.75 0.01 3.61
C GLY A 117 -11.09 -1.46 3.42
N PHE A 118 -11.17 -1.89 2.17
CA PHE A 118 -11.46 -3.25 1.75
C PHE A 118 -10.23 -3.94 1.13
N THR A 119 -9.49 -3.23 0.27
CA THR A 119 -8.23 -3.63 -0.36
C THR A 119 -7.05 -2.84 0.25
N ASP A 120 -5.81 -3.17 -0.12
CA ASP A 120 -4.63 -2.40 0.33
C ASP A 120 -4.69 -0.93 -0.10
N GLY A 121 -5.21 -0.66 -1.31
CA GLY A 121 -5.28 0.67 -1.91
C GLY A 121 -6.20 1.63 -1.18
N ASP A 122 -7.48 1.29 -1.05
CA ASP A 122 -8.45 2.10 -0.30
C ASP A 122 -8.18 2.05 1.21
N ARG A 123 -7.58 0.99 1.75
CA ARG A 123 -7.08 0.99 3.14
C ARG A 123 -5.98 2.02 3.33
N ALA A 124 -5.06 2.19 2.38
CA ALA A 124 -4.03 3.24 2.45
C ALA A 124 -4.65 4.65 2.48
N VAL A 125 -5.73 4.87 1.72
CA VAL A 125 -6.50 6.12 1.79
C VAL A 125 -7.18 6.27 3.16
N CYS A 126 -7.86 5.24 3.63
CA CYS A 126 -8.51 5.23 4.94
C CYS A 126 -7.52 5.51 6.08
N PHE A 127 -6.34 4.91 6.03
CA PHE A 127 -5.25 5.12 6.98
C PHE A 127 -4.77 6.57 6.96
N ALA A 128 -4.52 7.14 5.78
CA ALA A 128 -4.14 8.56 5.66
C ALA A 128 -5.23 9.50 6.20
N ARG A 129 -6.51 9.21 5.90
CA ARG A 129 -7.66 9.97 6.41
C ARG A 129 -7.78 9.87 7.93
N ALA A 130 -7.56 8.68 8.50
CA ALA A 130 -7.59 8.46 9.95
C ALA A 130 -6.48 9.22 10.69
N LEU A 131 -5.34 9.47 10.03
CA LEU A 131 -4.26 10.32 10.53
C LEU A 131 -4.52 11.84 10.35
N GLY A 132 -5.68 12.21 9.80
CA GLY A 132 -6.07 13.61 9.62
C GLY A 132 -5.62 14.25 8.32
N VAL A 133 -5.10 13.49 7.36
CA VAL A 133 -4.78 14.04 6.03
C VAL A 133 -6.09 14.41 5.33
N GLU A 134 -6.25 15.68 4.96
CA GLU A 134 -7.43 16.15 4.24
C GLU A 134 -7.53 15.52 2.85
N ARG A 135 -8.76 15.28 2.36
CA ARG A 135 -9.03 14.64 1.07
C ARG A 135 -8.33 15.35 -0.08
N ASP A 136 -8.34 16.69 -0.10
CA ASP A 136 -7.71 17.49 -1.15
C ASP A 136 -6.16 17.44 -1.11
N ASN A 137 -5.59 16.90 -0.03
CA ASN A 137 -4.15 16.66 0.12
C ASN A 137 -3.75 15.21 -0.21
N ILE A 138 -4.67 14.40 -0.76
CA ILE A 138 -4.43 13.01 -1.17
C ILE A 138 -4.51 12.91 -2.68
N LEU A 139 -3.43 12.42 -3.29
CA LEU A 139 -3.37 12.06 -4.71
C LEU A 139 -3.48 10.54 -4.83
N LEU A 140 -4.35 10.05 -5.72
CA LEU A 140 -4.45 8.63 -6.05
C LEU A 140 -3.74 8.39 -7.38
N LEU A 141 -2.75 7.52 -7.39
CA LEU A 141 -1.95 7.19 -8.58
C LEU A 141 -1.96 5.69 -8.80
N GLY A 142 -2.04 5.23 -10.04
CA GLY A 142 -2.20 3.81 -10.32
C GLY A 142 -3.42 3.15 -9.66
N THR A 143 -4.38 3.94 -9.17
CA THR A 143 -5.65 3.43 -8.62
C THR A 143 -6.63 3.30 -9.78
N ARG A 144 -6.83 2.08 -10.25
CA ARG A 144 -7.69 1.76 -11.39
C ARG A 144 -8.79 0.80 -10.96
N THR A 145 -10.01 1.09 -11.39
CA THR A 145 -11.22 0.30 -11.11
C THR A 145 -11.59 -0.61 -12.29
N ASP A 146 -10.99 -0.37 -13.46
CA ASP A 146 -11.33 -0.99 -14.74
C ASP A 146 -10.30 -2.02 -15.24
N ILE A 147 -9.07 -1.99 -14.72
CA ILE A 147 -7.98 -2.88 -15.12
C ILE A 147 -7.24 -3.45 -13.90
N VAL A 148 -6.69 -4.66 -14.08
CA VAL A 148 -5.76 -5.25 -13.10
C VAL A 148 -4.38 -4.66 -13.34
N GLY A 149 -3.87 -3.90 -12.38
CA GLY A 149 -2.54 -3.29 -12.47
C GLY A 149 -1.41 -4.31 -12.34
N GLU A 150 -0.23 -3.99 -12.89
CA GLU A 150 0.96 -4.85 -12.90
C GLU A 150 1.34 -5.38 -11.51
N TRP A 151 1.10 -4.58 -10.46
CA TRP A 151 1.45 -4.89 -9.08
C TRP A 151 0.32 -5.57 -8.29
N SER A 152 -0.68 -6.13 -8.96
CA SER A 152 -1.88 -6.69 -8.32
C SER A 152 -1.74 -8.14 -7.80
N GLY A 153 -0.55 -8.74 -7.91
CA GLY A 153 -0.29 -10.13 -7.57
C GLY A 153 -1.03 -11.14 -8.46
N THR A 154 -0.85 -12.44 -8.20
CA THR A 154 -1.56 -13.50 -8.92
C THR A 154 -3.00 -13.59 -8.43
N THR A 155 -3.97 -13.14 -9.23
CA THR A 155 -5.38 -13.10 -8.81
C THR A 155 -6.33 -13.66 -9.87
N ASN A 156 -7.44 -14.24 -9.41
CA ASN A 156 -8.55 -14.59 -10.30
C ASN A 156 -9.21 -13.28 -10.81
N PRO A 157 -9.25 -13.04 -12.13
CA PRO A 157 -9.73 -11.77 -12.70
C PRO A 157 -11.14 -11.38 -12.26
N ASP A 158 -12.08 -12.33 -12.25
CA ASP A 158 -13.49 -12.06 -11.92
C ASP A 158 -13.64 -11.64 -10.47
N ARG A 159 -12.94 -12.32 -9.55
CA ARG A 159 -12.94 -11.94 -8.13
C ARG A 159 -12.28 -10.58 -7.92
N LYS A 160 -11.20 -10.29 -8.65
CA LYS A 160 -10.49 -9.00 -8.55
C LYS A 160 -11.40 -7.85 -8.96
N LEU A 161 -12.17 -7.98 -10.04
CA LEU A 161 -13.14 -6.95 -10.47
C LEU A 161 -14.18 -6.63 -9.38
N VAL A 162 -14.70 -7.64 -8.69
CA VAL A 162 -15.61 -7.42 -7.56
C VAL A 162 -14.90 -6.70 -6.40
N LYS A 163 -13.64 -7.05 -6.09
CA LYS A 163 -12.86 -6.31 -5.08
C LYS A 163 -12.68 -4.83 -5.46
N LEU A 164 -12.46 -4.54 -6.75
CA LEU A 164 -12.32 -3.16 -7.25
C LEU A 164 -13.62 -2.35 -7.13
N GLN A 165 -14.79 -2.98 -7.24
CA GLN A 165 -16.07 -2.31 -6.99
C GLN A 165 -16.20 -1.86 -5.54
N TRP A 166 -15.82 -2.72 -4.58
CA TRP A 166 -15.79 -2.36 -3.16
C TRP A 166 -14.77 -1.25 -2.85
N MET A 167 -13.59 -1.33 -3.47
CA MET A 167 -12.60 -0.26 -3.39
C MET A 167 -13.20 1.08 -3.87
N ALA A 168 -13.90 1.07 -5.01
CA ALA A 168 -14.54 2.27 -5.54
C ALA A 168 -15.60 2.84 -4.58
N GLU A 169 -16.44 1.99 -3.99
CA GLU A 169 -17.46 2.40 -3.02
C GLU A 169 -16.84 3.08 -1.78
N VAL A 170 -15.78 2.48 -1.22
CA VAL A 170 -15.05 3.06 -0.08
C VAL A 170 -14.46 4.42 -0.44
N LEU A 171 -13.81 4.53 -1.60
CA LEU A 171 -13.20 5.78 -2.06
C LEU A 171 -14.26 6.87 -2.31
N GLN A 172 -15.43 6.52 -2.85
CA GLN A 172 -16.56 7.44 -3.02
C GLN A 172 -17.10 7.95 -1.67
N HIS A 173 -17.21 7.09 -0.66
CA HIS A 173 -17.57 7.51 0.71
C HIS A 173 -16.54 8.46 1.34
N LEU A 174 -15.27 8.38 0.92
CA LEU A 174 -14.22 9.31 1.32
C LEU A 174 -14.16 10.58 0.46
N GLY A 175 -15.04 10.72 -0.53
CA GLY A 175 -15.16 11.89 -1.41
C GLY A 175 -14.28 11.86 -2.66
N PHE A 176 -13.74 10.70 -3.05
CA PHE A 176 -12.95 10.57 -4.28
C PHE A 176 -13.86 10.21 -5.48
N LEU A 177 -13.52 10.74 -6.65
CA LEU A 177 -14.14 10.35 -7.92
C LEU A 177 -13.22 9.32 -8.57
N VAL A 178 -13.67 8.07 -8.63
CA VAL A 178 -12.92 6.89 -9.11
C VAL A 178 -13.79 5.96 -9.95
#